data_AF-A0AAN8SD27-F1
#
_entry.id   AF-A0AAN8SD27-F1
#
_cell.length_a   1.000
_cell.length_b   1.000
_cell.length_c   1.000
_cell.angle_alpha   90.00
_cell.angle_beta   90.00
_cell.angle_gamma   90.00
#
_symmetry.space_group_name_H-M   'P 1'
#
loop_
_entity.id
_entity.type
_entity.pdbx_description
1 polymer ?
#
loop_
_entity_poly.entity_id
_entity_poly.type
_entity_poly.pdbx_seq_one_letter_code
_entity_poly.pdbx_strand_id
1 'polypeptide(L)'
;MSTESKDEGSLENEQESLSEEGEYFDYPNYYCPEEDDREDEFLYPKWRNVPRSPSNFCVSKTTISSCRDSDYERWLENYYNELVLKSLPSYAEKECDTSDLMDTKKPQEIFTSKFPCIRNEPWEICTKYWGPHDIRRHYPILKGHGEYLFIPSIYPNLNLRSRYGRFQSLLYTAAAIPEESHKVKMRNIFKMYIDRAALQNPKLLRVISNSFLYTNLYSLKWYDFVTKKGIMRRLCKFFKTQRHLEKVYFEDADLKRMEAIILLCALSRSGGSQIKELHMWKMFGYGQCPLLMSELPERGSSGKFYFDYFGPCRVLTGTWFLSVRKAEDNKSMEFFTRIHYLQILYKFSSLTHLSVNYAYLANPEGDALLCVRSLRNGVLRELRILCLKEERPLLTNPAYGVGGWLIPDGVWRRATEWCPDLRVKFVFVNVPQYENIVLFLSKSIPVSSVNISTGPIFDFEVPWDLDSTLLELRNWYSSTLVSLTLHLWHHRDLLDFVIKSKILDEFPNLVHFEFIGVLEDVETLNAFCCQLSKGIYKLKNLLFWVEERYTNRKKLETTRRRVQEIRETFRKKFLVIDIDADIRTYAM
;
A
#
# COMPACT_ATOMS: atom_id res chain seq x y z
N MET A 1 -10.43 29.68 -82.82
CA MET A 1 -9.69 30.11 -84.01
C MET A 1 -8.43 30.81 -83.54
N SER A 2 -7.27 30.36 -84.04
CA SER A 2 -5.91 30.98 -84.01
C SER A 2 -5.33 31.36 -82.63
N THR A 3 -4.11 31.02 -82.21
CA THR A 3 -2.86 30.46 -82.81
C THR A 3 -1.94 30.18 -81.58
N GLU A 4 -1.23 29.05 -81.48
CA GLU A 4 0.24 28.91 -81.69
C GLU A 4 1.09 30.07 -81.11
N SER A 5 2.22 29.90 -80.41
CA SER A 5 3.13 28.77 -80.16
C SER A 5 4.23 29.18 -79.16
N LYS A 6 4.76 28.20 -78.42
CA LYS A 6 6.16 28.00 -77.94
C LYS A 6 6.92 29.14 -77.24
N ASP A 7 7.39 28.84 -76.03
CA ASP A 7 8.83 28.91 -75.74
C ASP A 7 9.24 27.95 -74.62
N GLU A 8 10.43 27.38 -74.80
CA GLU A 8 11.12 26.40 -73.96
C GLU A 8 11.82 27.10 -72.77
N GLY A 9 11.89 26.43 -71.62
CA GLY A 9 12.61 26.92 -70.44
C GLY A 9 12.85 25.82 -69.42
N SER A 10 14.00 25.18 -69.57
CA SER A 10 14.77 24.29 -68.68
C SER A 10 14.33 24.11 -67.22
N LEU A 11 14.29 22.82 -66.83
CA LEU A 11 14.30 22.26 -65.48
C LEU A 11 15.59 22.65 -64.71
N GLU A 12 15.42 23.25 -63.53
CA GLU A 12 16.38 23.13 -62.42
C GLU A 12 15.64 22.66 -61.16
N ASN A 13 16.23 21.64 -60.53
CA ASN A 13 15.78 21.00 -59.30
C ASN A 13 15.96 21.95 -58.11
N GLU A 14 14.89 22.27 -57.40
CA GLU A 14 14.97 22.70 -56.01
C GLU A 14 14.31 21.65 -55.11
N GLN A 15 15.16 20.91 -54.40
CA GLN A 15 14.77 20.10 -53.26
C GLN A 15 14.44 21.04 -52.10
N GLU A 16 13.15 21.20 -51.79
CA GLU A 16 12.68 21.77 -50.53
C GLU A 16 12.97 20.79 -49.39
N SER A 17 14.06 21.05 -48.67
CA SER A 17 14.31 20.55 -47.32
C SER A 17 13.52 21.39 -46.31
N LEU A 18 12.38 20.87 -45.85
CA LEU A 18 11.73 21.35 -44.63
C LEU A 18 12.51 20.80 -43.43
N SER A 19 13.27 21.67 -42.77
CA SER A 19 13.91 21.39 -41.48
C SER A 19 12.85 21.35 -40.37
N GLU A 20 12.60 20.17 -39.83
CA GLU A 20 11.94 20.00 -38.53
C GLU A 20 12.88 20.47 -37.42
N GLU A 21 12.60 21.63 -36.84
CA GLU A 21 13.18 22.05 -35.56
C GLU A 21 12.58 21.19 -34.43
N GLY A 22 13.27 20.08 -34.11
CA GLY A 22 13.06 19.35 -32.87
C GLY A 22 13.91 19.97 -31.76
N GLU A 23 13.28 20.72 -30.85
CA GLU A 23 13.90 21.13 -29.58
C GLU A 23 14.25 19.89 -28.75
N TYR A 24 15.53 19.52 -28.77
CA TYR A 24 16.11 18.59 -27.81
C TYR A 24 16.24 19.30 -26.45
N PHE A 25 15.46 18.84 -25.47
CA PHE A 25 15.71 19.20 -24.07
C PHE A 25 16.94 18.43 -23.57
N ASP A 26 18.08 19.11 -23.54
CA ASP A 26 19.30 18.65 -22.88
C ASP A 26 19.06 18.63 -21.36
N TYR A 27 18.99 17.43 -20.78
CA TYR A 27 19.03 17.26 -19.34
C TYR A 27 20.51 17.35 -18.88
N PRO A 28 20.82 18.17 -17.86
CA PRO A 28 22.19 18.28 -17.38
C PRO A 28 22.64 16.96 -16.72
N ASN A 29 23.77 16.42 -17.20
CA ASN A 29 24.51 15.36 -16.53
C ASN A 29 24.93 15.84 -15.14
N TYR A 30 24.33 15.27 -14.09
CA TYR A 30 24.77 15.50 -12.73
C TYR A 30 26.08 14.75 -12.48
N TYR A 31 27.14 15.54 -12.37
CA TYR A 31 28.48 15.13 -11.94
C TYR A 31 28.41 14.69 -10.47
N CYS A 32 28.76 13.43 -10.18
CA CYS A 32 28.96 12.92 -8.82
C CYS A 32 30.38 13.30 -8.39
N PRO A 33 30.58 14.19 -7.40
CA PRO A 33 31.92 14.49 -6.92
C PRO A 33 32.49 13.28 -6.17
N GLU A 34 33.75 12.96 -6.46
CA GLU A 34 34.54 11.93 -5.78
C GLU A 34 34.62 12.26 -4.27
N GLU A 35 34.36 11.26 -3.43
CA GLU A 35 34.42 11.35 -1.98
C GLU A 35 35.88 11.53 -1.51
N ASP A 36 36.15 12.60 -0.75
CA ASP A 36 37.44 12.91 -0.13
C ASP A 36 37.55 12.12 1.19
N ASP A 37 38.41 11.09 1.21
CA ASP A 37 38.69 10.19 2.33
C ASP A 37 39.42 10.90 3.48
N ARG A 38 38.71 11.71 4.27
CA ARG A 38 39.21 12.23 5.55
C ARG A 38 38.40 11.72 6.73
N GLU A 39 38.93 10.67 7.34
CA GLU A 39 38.47 10.06 8.59
C GLU A 39 38.73 10.99 9.78
N ASP A 40 37.68 11.60 10.34
CA ASP A 40 37.71 12.15 11.70
C ASP A 40 36.96 11.20 12.66
N GLU A 41 37.73 10.51 13.51
CA GLU A 41 37.26 9.57 14.53
C GLU A 41 36.50 10.27 15.66
N PHE A 42 35.16 10.15 15.69
CA PHE A 42 34.38 10.36 16.91
C PHE A 42 33.76 9.05 17.41
N LEU A 43 34.15 8.70 18.64
CA LEU A 43 33.75 7.53 19.41
C LEU A 43 32.24 7.45 19.68
N TYR A 44 31.54 6.66 18.86
CA TYR A 44 30.27 6.01 19.23
C TYR A 44 30.48 4.51 19.44
N PRO A 45 29.73 3.84 20.34
CA PRO A 45 29.83 2.40 20.52
C PRO A 45 29.51 1.68 19.20
N LYS A 46 30.51 0.98 18.64
CA LYS A 46 30.34 0.17 17.42
C LYS A 46 29.34 -0.96 17.68
N TRP A 47 28.07 -0.74 17.36
CA TRP A 47 27.06 -1.80 17.21
C TRP A 47 27.40 -2.64 15.98
N ARG A 48 28.25 -3.66 16.15
CA ARG A 48 28.83 -4.44 15.04
C ARG A 48 27.86 -5.29 14.20
N ASN A 49 26.55 -5.29 14.47
CA ASN A 49 25.61 -6.24 13.85
C ASN A 49 24.31 -5.62 13.28
N VAL A 50 24.26 -4.32 13.00
CA VAL A 50 23.08 -3.71 12.34
C VAL A 50 23.30 -3.70 10.81
N PRO A 51 22.46 -4.37 10.00
CA PRO A 51 22.56 -4.28 8.55
C PRO A 51 22.15 -2.87 8.10
N ARG A 52 23.01 -2.18 7.34
CA ARG A 52 22.81 -0.78 6.92
C ARG A 52 21.93 -0.58 5.67
N SER A 53 21.40 -1.64 5.04
CA SER A 53 20.53 -1.50 3.85
C SER A 53 19.72 -2.78 3.57
N PRO A 54 18.48 -2.68 3.04
CA PRO A 54 17.72 -3.82 2.50
C PRO A 54 18.43 -4.58 1.36
N SER A 55 19.42 -3.98 0.69
CA SER A 55 20.18 -4.63 -0.39
C SER A 55 21.09 -5.77 0.09
N ASN A 56 21.36 -5.87 1.41
CA ASN A 56 22.20 -6.94 1.98
C ASN A 56 21.41 -8.22 2.33
N PHE A 57 20.14 -8.32 1.95
CA PHE A 57 19.33 -9.54 2.14
C PHE A 57 19.57 -10.63 1.08
N CYS A 58 20.49 -10.42 0.13
CA CYS A 58 20.83 -11.45 -0.84
C CYS A 58 21.87 -12.46 -0.29
N VAL A 59 21.31 -13.56 0.22
CA VAL A 59 21.80 -14.94 0.07
C VAL A 59 22.98 -15.42 0.95
N SER A 60 22.65 -16.08 2.08
CA SER A 60 23.37 -17.30 2.47
C SER A 60 22.63 -18.51 1.91
N LYS A 61 23.04 -18.96 0.71
CA LYS A 61 22.53 -20.18 0.06
C LYS A 61 23.16 -21.39 0.73
N THR A 62 22.74 -21.72 1.95
CA THR A 62 23.07 -23.03 2.53
C THR A 62 21.89 -23.58 3.33
N THR A 63 21.37 -24.70 2.79
CA THR A 63 20.60 -25.74 3.47
C THR A 63 19.19 -25.41 3.99
N ILE A 64 18.21 -25.22 3.08
CA ILE A 64 16.80 -25.57 3.32
C ILE A 64 16.19 -26.23 2.05
N SER A 65 15.71 -27.47 2.23
CA SER A 65 14.90 -28.38 1.40
C SER A 65 14.90 -28.27 -0.15
N SER A 66 15.16 -29.41 -0.78
CA SER A 66 15.33 -29.71 -2.22
C SER A 66 14.12 -29.52 -3.16
N CYS A 67 13.09 -28.74 -2.80
CA CYS A 67 12.04 -28.38 -3.76
C CYS A 67 12.40 -27.05 -4.43
N ARG A 68 12.67 -27.08 -5.74
CA ARG A 68 13.07 -25.89 -6.52
C ARG A 68 11.87 -24.94 -6.63
N ASP A 69 12.12 -23.63 -6.61
CA ASP A 69 11.10 -22.59 -6.84
C ASP A 69 10.21 -22.86 -8.07
N SER A 70 10.75 -23.56 -9.07
CA SER A 70 10.04 -24.02 -10.27
C SER A 70 8.81 -24.90 -9.99
N ASP A 71 8.83 -25.75 -8.94
CA ASP A 71 7.70 -26.62 -8.59
C ASP A 71 6.54 -25.81 -7.99
N TYR A 72 6.86 -24.69 -7.33
CA TYR A 72 5.85 -23.77 -6.83
C TYR A 72 5.19 -23.00 -7.96
N GLU A 73 5.99 -22.43 -8.85
CA GLU A 73 5.49 -21.66 -9.98
C GLU A 73 4.61 -22.52 -10.88
N ARG A 74 5.07 -23.74 -11.20
CA ARG A 74 4.27 -24.73 -11.93
C ARG A 74 2.98 -25.08 -11.20
N TRP A 75 2.97 -25.13 -9.87
CA TRP A 75 1.72 -25.33 -9.13
C TRP A 75 0.78 -24.13 -9.20
N LEU A 76 1.28 -22.91 -9.01
CA LEU A 76 0.46 -21.69 -9.08
C LEU A 76 -0.22 -21.60 -10.44
N GLU A 77 0.56 -21.87 -11.49
CA GLU A 77 0.09 -21.99 -12.85
C GLU A 77 -1.01 -23.06 -12.98
N ASN A 78 -0.77 -24.30 -12.55
CA ASN A 78 -1.78 -25.38 -12.59
C ASN A 78 -3.05 -25.06 -11.78
N TYR A 79 -2.91 -24.46 -10.60
CA TYR A 79 -4.06 -24.11 -9.78
C TYR A 79 -4.87 -22.98 -10.40
N TYR A 80 -4.19 -21.95 -10.89
CA TYR A 80 -4.82 -20.90 -11.68
C TYR A 80 -5.53 -21.50 -12.90
N ASN A 81 -4.94 -22.52 -13.53
CA ASN A 81 -5.59 -23.26 -14.61
C ASN A 81 -6.90 -23.90 -14.19
N GLU A 82 -6.92 -24.61 -13.07
CA GLU A 82 -8.16 -25.19 -12.54
C GLU A 82 -9.23 -24.13 -12.21
N LEU A 83 -8.81 -22.95 -11.72
CA LEU A 83 -9.71 -21.84 -11.44
C LEU A 83 -10.37 -21.31 -12.72
N VAL A 84 -9.58 -21.12 -13.77
CA VAL A 84 -10.04 -20.58 -15.06
C VAL A 84 -10.86 -21.63 -15.81
N LEU A 85 -10.43 -22.89 -15.85
CA LEU A 85 -11.11 -23.96 -16.59
C LEU A 85 -12.51 -24.26 -16.04
N LYS A 86 -12.69 -24.26 -14.71
CA LYS A 86 -14.01 -24.38 -14.07
C LYS A 86 -14.91 -23.13 -14.25
N SER A 87 -14.42 -22.10 -14.97
CA SER A 87 -15.18 -20.89 -15.31
C SER A 87 -15.98 -20.99 -16.58
N LEU A 88 -15.64 -21.93 -17.46
CA LEU A 88 -16.29 -22.09 -18.74
C LEU A 88 -17.71 -22.63 -18.50
N PRO A 89 -18.74 -22.04 -19.13
CA PRO A 89 -20.08 -22.62 -19.09
C PRO A 89 -20.10 -23.85 -20.00
N SER A 90 -19.63 -24.98 -19.49
CA SER A 90 -19.97 -26.29 -20.05
C SER A 90 -20.86 -27.04 -19.07
N TYR A 91 -21.88 -27.64 -19.66
CA TYR A 91 -23.01 -28.34 -19.10
C TYR A 91 -22.72 -29.28 -17.91
N ALA A 92 -23.76 -29.42 -17.09
CA ALA A 92 -24.01 -30.40 -16.02
C ALA A 92 -23.29 -30.13 -14.68
N GLU A 93 -24.08 -29.61 -13.73
CA GLU A 93 -23.84 -29.81 -12.31
C GLU A 93 -23.81 -31.31 -12.03
N LYS A 94 -22.60 -31.90 -11.97
CA LYS A 94 -22.40 -33.10 -11.17
C LYS A 94 -22.31 -32.64 -9.73
N GLU A 95 -23.30 -33.06 -8.94
CA GLU A 95 -23.25 -32.97 -7.48
C GLU A 95 -21.87 -33.41 -7.01
N CYS A 96 -21.19 -32.55 -6.24
CA CYS A 96 -19.96 -32.93 -5.57
C CYS A 96 -20.32 -34.07 -4.61
N ASP A 97 -19.85 -35.28 -4.93
CA ASP A 97 -19.87 -36.39 -4.00
C ASP A 97 -19.09 -35.99 -2.74
N THR A 98 -19.82 -35.90 -1.63
CA THR A 98 -19.31 -35.56 -0.30
C THR A 98 -19.12 -36.80 0.55
N SER A 99 -19.17 -38.01 -0.04
CA SER A 99 -18.98 -39.28 0.66
C SER A 99 -17.64 -39.37 1.40
N ASP A 100 -16.58 -38.73 0.90
CA ASP A 100 -15.26 -38.65 1.57
C ASP A 100 -15.24 -37.77 2.84
N LEU A 101 -16.31 -37.00 3.12
CA LEU A 101 -16.45 -36.18 4.33
C LEU A 101 -17.27 -36.86 5.44
N MET A 102 -17.81 -38.05 5.18
CA MET A 102 -18.71 -38.76 6.09
C MET A 102 -18.11 -40.06 6.67
N ASP A 103 -16.79 -40.17 6.75
CA ASP A 103 -16.19 -41.22 7.57
C ASP A 103 -16.30 -40.85 9.06
N THR A 104 -17.40 -41.30 9.65
CA THR A 104 -17.83 -40.99 11.01
C THR A 104 -16.89 -41.60 12.05
N LYS A 105 -15.89 -40.84 12.47
CA LYS A 105 -15.48 -40.83 13.88
C LYS A 105 -16.00 -39.56 14.52
N LYS A 106 -16.97 -39.72 15.43
CA LYS A 106 -17.61 -38.66 16.21
C LYS A 106 -16.54 -37.68 16.75
N PRO A 107 -16.60 -36.37 16.42
CA PRO A 107 -15.72 -35.38 17.01
C PRO A 107 -16.28 -34.96 18.38
N GLN A 108 -16.30 -35.89 19.34
CA GLN A 108 -16.62 -35.59 20.74
C GLN A 108 -15.57 -36.09 21.74
N GLU A 109 -14.52 -36.80 21.29
CA GLU A 109 -13.50 -37.38 22.19
C GLU A 109 -12.06 -36.95 21.89
N ILE A 110 -11.87 -35.79 21.24
CA ILE A 110 -10.53 -35.15 21.11
C ILE A 110 -10.41 -33.94 22.08
N PHE A 111 -11.46 -33.57 22.80
CA PHE A 111 -11.51 -32.31 23.56
C PHE A 111 -11.46 -32.41 25.10
N THR A 112 -11.11 -33.57 25.67
CA THR A 112 -11.01 -33.69 27.14
C THR A 112 -9.70 -34.28 27.68
N SER A 113 -8.69 -34.60 26.86
CA SER A 113 -7.50 -35.33 27.35
C SER A 113 -6.14 -34.64 27.23
N LYS A 114 -6.06 -33.33 26.96
CA LYS A 114 -4.78 -32.61 27.05
C LYS A 114 -4.91 -31.25 27.72
N PHE A 115 -5.28 -31.20 29.00
CA PHE A 115 -4.77 -30.25 30.01
C PHE A 115 -5.19 -30.65 31.45
N PRO A 116 -4.79 -31.81 32.02
CA PRO A 116 -5.17 -32.15 33.40
C PRO A 116 -4.25 -31.56 34.48
N CYS A 117 -3.14 -30.90 34.13
CA CYS A 117 -2.16 -30.40 35.10
C CYS A 117 -2.42 -28.95 35.54
N ILE A 118 -3.61 -28.67 36.08
CA ILE A 118 -3.86 -27.43 36.86
C ILE A 118 -4.79 -27.79 38.02
N ARG A 119 -4.24 -28.43 39.05
CA ARG A 119 -4.70 -28.33 40.44
C ARG A 119 -3.66 -29.00 41.33
N ASN A 120 -3.12 -28.19 42.25
CA ASN A 120 -2.35 -28.56 43.44
C ASN A 120 -0.86 -28.84 43.21
N GLU A 121 -0.03 -27.80 43.34
CA GLU A 121 1.26 -27.83 44.06
C GLU A 121 1.86 -26.41 44.22
N PRO A 122 2.67 -26.14 45.27
CA PRO A 122 3.17 -24.81 45.59
C PRO A 122 4.40 -24.44 44.76
N TRP A 123 4.49 -23.14 44.48
CA TRP A 123 5.41 -22.53 43.55
C TRP A 123 6.73 -22.16 44.21
N GLU A 124 7.81 -22.88 43.92
CA GLU A 124 9.16 -22.34 44.13
C GLU A 124 10.12 -22.69 43.00
N ILE A 125 10.74 -21.60 42.50
CA ILE A 125 12.05 -21.50 41.85
C ILE A 125 12.16 -21.91 40.37
N CYS A 126 12.17 -20.83 39.57
CA CYS A 126 12.98 -20.57 38.39
C CYS A 126 12.65 -21.20 37.02
N THR A 127 12.81 -20.31 36.04
CA THR A 127 13.00 -20.50 34.58
C THR A 127 11.88 -21.16 33.79
N LYS A 128 10.67 -20.58 33.75
CA LYS A 128 9.58 -21.17 32.93
C LYS A 128 8.77 -20.16 32.13
N TYR A 129 8.73 -20.43 30.82
CA TYR A 129 7.61 -20.24 29.90
C TYR A 129 6.36 -19.60 30.53
N TRP A 130 6.06 -18.38 30.11
CA TRP A 130 4.90 -17.64 30.54
C TRP A 130 3.61 -18.31 30.00
N GLY A 131 2.71 -18.67 30.91
CA GLY A 131 1.50 -19.43 30.60
C GLY A 131 0.44 -18.63 29.83
N PRO A 132 -0.53 -19.32 29.20
CA PRO A 132 -1.60 -18.75 28.36
C PRO A 132 -2.63 -17.87 29.11
N HIS A 133 -2.43 -17.60 30.40
CA HIS A 133 -3.37 -16.83 31.23
C HIS A 133 -3.12 -15.30 31.23
N ASP A 134 -2.00 -14.82 30.68
CA ASP A 134 -1.73 -13.38 30.57
C ASP A 134 -2.36 -12.77 29.31
N ILE A 135 -3.63 -12.40 29.41
CA ILE A 135 -4.44 -11.77 28.35
C ILE A 135 -3.76 -10.50 27.78
N ARG A 136 -2.91 -9.80 28.56
CA ARG A 136 -2.23 -8.56 28.14
C ARG A 136 -1.11 -8.80 27.14
N ARG A 137 -0.68 -10.05 26.94
CA ARG A 137 0.37 -10.45 26.00
C ARG A 137 -0.18 -11.22 24.80
N HIS A 138 -1.49 -11.15 24.58
CA HIS A 138 -2.12 -11.76 23.43
C HIS A 138 -2.87 -10.72 22.59
N TYR A 139 -2.77 -10.82 21.27
CA TYR A 139 -3.59 -10.01 20.37
C TYR A 139 -4.98 -10.65 20.25
N PRO A 140 -6.06 -9.94 20.63
CA PRO A 140 -7.42 -10.44 20.39
C PRO A 140 -7.73 -10.29 18.90
N ILE A 141 -7.99 -11.40 18.19
CA ILE A 141 -8.35 -11.34 16.76
C ILE A 141 -9.83 -10.99 16.55
N LEU A 142 -10.71 -11.43 17.44
CA LEU A 142 -12.16 -11.30 17.26
C LEU A 142 -12.89 -11.09 18.58
N LYS A 143 -13.93 -10.24 18.55
CA LYS A 143 -14.92 -10.05 19.60
C LYS A 143 -16.29 -10.47 19.04
N GLY A 144 -16.63 -11.75 19.17
CA GLY A 144 -17.94 -12.30 18.83
C GLY A 144 -18.34 -13.40 19.82
N HIS A 145 -19.56 -13.35 20.36
CA HIS A 145 -20.11 -14.32 21.34
C HIS A 145 -19.35 -14.51 22.67
N GLY A 146 -18.57 -13.53 23.12
CA GLY A 146 -17.90 -13.61 24.43
C GLY A 146 -16.66 -14.53 24.45
N GLU A 147 -16.30 -15.12 23.31
CA GLU A 147 -15.06 -15.89 23.17
C GLU A 147 -13.99 -15.03 22.49
N TYR A 148 -12.85 -14.91 23.17
CA TYR A 148 -11.67 -14.23 22.65
C TYR A 148 -10.72 -15.25 22.05
N LEU A 149 -10.41 -15.12 20.76
CA LEU A 149 -9.27 -15.82 20.17
C LEU A 149 -8.02 -14.98 20.43
N PHE A 150 -7.18 -15.46 21.33
CA PHE A 150 -5.94 -14.82 21.77
C PHE A 150 -4.74 -15.41 21.02
N ILE A 151 -4.03 -14.59 20.24
CA ILE A 151 -2.73 -14.98 19.68
C ILE A 151 -1.63 -14.60 20.65
N PRO A 152 -0.72 -15.49 21.06
CA PRO A 152 0.44 -15.11 21.86
C PRO A 152 1.32 -14.12 21.10
N SER A 153 1.62 -12.97 21.69
CA SER A 153 2.62 -12.02 21.19
C SER A 153 3.98 -12.72 21.10
N ILE A 154 4.63 -12.63 19.95
CA ILE A 154 5.90 -13.34 19.64
C ILE A 154 7.01 -12.88 20.59
N TYR A 155 7.01 -11.59 20.94
CA TYR A 155 7.97 -11.01 21.87
C TYR A 155 7.23 -10.24 22.97
N PRO A 156 7.78 -10.18 24.21
CA PRO A 156 7.29 -9.23 25.18
C PRO A 156 7.43 -7.82 24.59
N ASN A 157 6.41 -6.97 24.73
CA ASN A 157 6.60 -5.55 24.49
C ASN A 157 7.77 -5.10 25.37
N LEU A 158 8.93 -4.83 24.75
CA LEU A 158 10.04 -4.23 25.46
C LEU A 158 9.50 -2.93 26.05
N ASN A 159 9.56 -2.80 27.38
CA ASN A 159 9.12 -1.58 28.06
C ASN A 159 10.16 -0.48 27.84
N LEU A 160 10.25 -0.04 26.60
CA LEU A 160 11.15 1.02 26.18
C LEU A 160 10.55 2.34 26.64
N ARG A 161 11.37 3.14 27.33
CA ARG A 161 10.94 4.40 27.95
C ARG A 161 10.39 5.38 26.91
N SER A 162 10.93 5.40 25.69
CA SER A 162 10.44 6.25 24.62
C SER A 162 9.40 5.57 23.73
N ARG A 163 8.47 6.37 23.16
CA ARG A 163 7.48 5.86 22.18
C ARG A 163 8.15 5.40 20.91
N TYR A 164 9.21 6.08 20.48
CA TYR A 164 10.01 5.67 19.32
C TYR A 164 10.70 4.33 19.55
N GLY A 165 11.30 4.10 20.73
CA GLY A 165 11.82 2.80 21.09
C GLY A 165 10.74 1.72 21.00
N ARG A 166 9.52 1.99 21.52
CA ARG A 166 8.38 1.07 21.37
C ARG A 166 7.99 0.85 19.92
N PHE A 167 7.92 1.89 19.09
CA PHE A 167 7.61 1.79 17.67
C PHE A 167 8.66 0.97 16.91
N GLN A 168 9.95 1.25 17.12
CA GLN A 168 11.05 0.49 16.53
C GLN A 168 11.06 -0.96 17.01
N SER A 169 10.79 -1.20 18.29
CA SER A 169 10.62 -2.56 18.82
C SER A 169 9.44 -3.27 18.18
N LEU A 170 8.34 -2.57 17.90
CA LEU A 170 7.18 -3.13 17.21
C LEU A 170 7.50 -3.43 15.74
N LEU A 171 8.18 -2.52 15.02
CA LEU A 171 8.64 -2.73 13.66
C LEU A 171 9.62 -3.91 13.58
N TYR A 172 10.60 -3.95 14.47
CA TYR A 172 11.57 -5.04 14.56
C TYR A 172 10.88 -6.37 14.88
N THR A 173 9.96 -6.37 15.85
CA THR A 173 9.14 -7.55 16.20
C THR A 173 8.30 -8.02 15.03
N ALA A 174 7.70 -7.08 14.28
CA ALA A 174 6.90 -7.40 13.09
C ALA A 174 7.74 -7.94 11.94
N ALA A 175 8.98 -7.49 11.81
CA ALA A 175 9.91 -7.94 10.78
C ALA A 175 10.64 -9.25 11.15
N ALA A 176 10.77 -9.55 12.46
CA ALA A 176 11.47 -10.71 12.95
C ALA A 176 10.79 -12.02 12.49
N ILE A 177 11.60 -12.96 11.99
CA ILE A 177 11.12 -14.30 11.64
C ILE A 177 10.87 -15.04 12.97
N PRO A 178 9.63 -15.47 13.26
CA PRO A 178 9.35 -16.18 14.50
C PRO A 178 10.02 -17.55 14.53
N GLU A 179 10.23 -18.09 15.74
CA GLU A 179 10.71 -19.47 15.90
C GLU A 179 9.80 -20.48 15.17
N GLU A 180 10.39 -21.58 14.67
CA GLU A 180 9.67 -22.58 13.89
C GLU A 180 8.50 -23.21 14.67
N SER A 181 8.67 -23.39 15.99
CA SER A 181 7.62 -23.88 16.89
C SER A 181 6.39 -22.95 16.90
N HIS A 182 6.62 -21.64 16.86
CA HIS A 182 5.59 -20.62 16.79
C HIS A 182 4.93 -20.62 15.41
N LYS A 183 5.70 -20.69 14.32
CA LYS A 183 5.16 -20.82 12.95
C LYS A 183 4.24 -22.02 12.81
N VAL A 184 4.62 -23.19 13.32
CA VAL A 184 3.80 -24.40 13.27
C VAL A 184 2.47 -24.23 14.03
N LYS A 185 2.50 -23.64 15.23
CA LYS A 185 1.29 -23.34 16.01
C LYS A 185 0.38 -22.38 15.25
N MET A 186 0.94 -21.29 14.74
CA MET A 186 0.20 -20.26 14.01
C MET A 186 -0.39 -20.80 12.72
N ARG A 187 0.37 -21.59 11.97
CA ARG A 187 -0.11 -22.33 10.79
C ARG A 187 -1.36 -23.15 11.11
N ASN A 188 -1.35 -23.90 12.21
CA ASN A 188 -2.46 -24.77 12.57
C ASN A 188 -3.68 -23.96 13.02
N ILE A 189 -3.48 -22.91 13.80
CA ILE A 189 -4.54 -21.96 14.20
C ILE A 189 -5.17 -21.32 12.95
N PHE A 190 -4.34 -20.84 12.02
CA PHE A 190 -4.79 -20.18 10.81
C PHE A 190 -5.55 -21.13 9.87
N LYS A 191 -5.03 -22.35 9.67
CA LYS A 191 -5.74 -23.40 8.90
C LYS A 191 -7.09 -23.71 9.52
N MET A 192 -7.14 -23.95 10.83
CA MET A 192 -8.39 -24.21 11.56
C MET A 192 -9.35 -23.03 11.43
N TYR A 193 -8.87 -21.80 11.52
CA TYR A 193 -9.69 -20.59 11.36
C TYR A 193 -10.30 -20.52 9.96
N ILE A 194 -9.51 -20.67 8.89
CA ILE A 194 -10.03 -20.63 7.52
C ILE A 194 -11.00 -21.79 7.27
N ASP A 195 -10.66 -22.99 7.72
CA ASP A 195 -11.51 -24.16 7.52
C ASP A 195 -12.85 -23.99 8.26
N ARG A 196 -12.86 -23.47 9.50
CA ARG A 196 -14.09 -23.11 10.22
C ARG A 196 -14.86 -21.99 9.53
N ALA A 197 -14.19 -20.93 9.11
CA ALA A 197 -14.82 -19.82 8.40
C ALA A 197 -15.45 -20.29 7.07
N ALA A 198 -14.86 -21.26 6.39
CA ALA A 198 -15.40 -21.85 5.17
C ALA A 198 -16.61 -22.78 5.43
N LEU A 199 -16.70 -23.40 6.62
CA LEU A 199 -17.76 -24.34 7.00
C LEU A 199 -18.96 -23.69 7.70
N GLN A 200 -18.80 -22.48 8.25
CA GLN A 200 -19.85 -21.85 9.06
C GLN A 200 -21.05 -21.36 8.23
N ASN A 201 -22.23 -21.49 8.85
CA ASN A 201 -23.54 -21.08 8.32
C ASN A 201 -23.53 -19.59 7.90
N PRO A 202 -24.12 -19.20 6.75
CA PRO A 202 -24.17 -17.82 6.24
C PRO A 202 -24.64 -16.75 7.25
N LYS A 203 -25.37 -17.15 8.31
CA LYS A 203 -25.73 -16.25 9.41
C LYS A 203 -24.55 -15.86 10.32
N LEU A 204 -23.60 -16.76 10.58
CA LEU A 204 -22.37 -16.45 11.34
C LEU A 204 -21.36 -15.67 10.47
N LEU A 205 -21.40 -15.85 9.15
CA LEU A 205 -20.55 -15.13 8.20
C LEU A 205 -20.83 -13.62 8.11
N ARG A 206 -22.02 -13.15 8.52
CA ARG A 206 -22.26 -11.71 8.73
C ARG A 206 -21.32 -11.09 9.76
N VAL A 207 -20.77 -11.88 10.70
CA VAL A 207 -19.81 -11.43 11.71
C VAL A 207 -18.39 -11.32 11.13
N ILE A 208 -18.07 -12.09 10.07
CA ILE A 208 -16.83 -11.93 9.29
C ILE A 208 -17.11 -10.98 8.11
N SER A 209 -17.67 -9.80 8.40
CA SER A 209 -17.84 -8.74 7.37
C SER A 209 -16.49 -8.21 6.86
N ASN A 210 -15.42 -8.48 7.61
CA ASN A 210 -14.07 -8.00 7.38
C ASN A 210 -13.11 -9.20 7.43
N SER A 211 -12.48 -9.54 6.30
CA SER A 211 -11.35 -10.47 6.31
C SER A 211 -10.04 -9.68 6.46
N PHE A 212 -9.35 -9.85 7.59
CA PHE A 212 -8.04 -9.24 7.84
C PHE A 212 -6.94 -10.27 7.66
N LEU A 213 -6.02 -10.02 6.71
CA LEU A 213 -4.70 -10.63 6.71
C LEU A 213 -3.74 -9.60 7.33
N TYR A 214 -3.75 -9.47 8.65
CA TYR A 214 -2.91 -8.46 9.32
C TYR A 214 -1.42 -8.82 9.23
N THR A 215 -0.60 -7.79 9.01
CA THR A 215 0.75 -7.85 8.46
C THR A 215 1.83 -8.24 9.46
N ASN A 216 1.60 -7.95 10.74
CA ASN A 216 2.62 -8.16 11.77
C ASN A 216 2.58 -9.54 12.44
N LEU A 217 1.64 -10.41 12.05
CA LEU A 217 1.45 -11.71 12.72
C LEU A 217 1.44 -12.92 11.78
N TYR A 218 1.39 -12.71 10.46
CA TYR A 218 1.13 -13.81 9.52
C TYR A 218 1.73 -13.59 8.13
N SER A 219 2.89 -12.95 8.03
CA SER A 219 3.49 -12.75 6.72
C SER A 219 3.69 -14.11 6.05
N LEU A 220 3.02 -14.32 4.91
CA LEU A 220 3.02 -15.62 4.22
C LEU A 220 4.43 -16.01 3.76
N LYS A 221 5.36 -15.07 3.78
CA LYS A 221 6.81 -15.27 3.56
C LYS A 221 7.47 -16.16 4.62
N TRP A 222 6.89 -16.30 5.81
CA TRP A 222 7.49 -17.12 6.88
C TRP A 222 7.32 -18.62 6.67
N TYR A 223 6.34 -19.02 5.85
CA TYR A 223 5.98 -20.41 5.66
C TYR A 223 6.73 -21.03 4.49
N ASP A 224 7.06 -22.31 4.63
CA ASP A 224 7.55 -23.13 3.54
C ASP A 224 6.54 -23.17 2.37
N PHE A 225 7.04 -23.51 1.19
CA PHE A 225 6.25 -23.59 -0.04
C PHE A 225 4.97 -24.43 0.12
N VAL A 226 5.06 -25.64 0.69
CA VAL A 226 3.95 -26.58 0.81
C VAL A 226 2.86 -26.00 1.72
N THR A 227 3.27 -25.42 2.85
CA THR A 227 2.39 -24.74 3.79
C THR A 227 1.71 -23.54 3.13
N LYS A 228 2.49 -22.65 2.49
CA LYS A 228 1.97 -21.45 1.82
C LYS A 228 0.94 -21.81 0.76
N LYS A 229 1.25 -22.76 -0.12
CA LYS A 229 0.33 -23.34 -1.10
C LYS A 229 -0.96 -23.88 -0.46
N GLY A 230 -0.84 -24.63 0.64
CA GLY A 230 -1.99 -25.14 1.38
C GLY A 230 -2.87 -24.05 2.01
N ILE A 231 -2.29 -22.94 2.43
CA ILE A 231 -3.00 -21.76 2.93
C ILE A 231 -3.70 -21.03 1.78
N MET A 232 -2.99 -20.76 0.68
CA MET A 232 -3.52 -20.07 -0.50
C MET A 232 -4.73 -20.77 -1.10
N ARG A 233 -4.69 -22.11 -1.22
CA ARG A 233 -5.85 -22.92 -1.67
C ARG A 233 -7.07 -22.74 -0.78
N ARG A 234 -6.87 -22.72 0.54
CA ARG A 234 -7.95 -22.51 1.52
C ARG A 234 -8.53 -21.10 1.42
N LEU A 235 -7.68 -20.07 1.34
CA LEU A 235 -8.12 -18.68 1.14
C LEU A 235 -8.92 -18.53 -0.16
N CYS A 236 -8.45 -19.12 -1.25
CA CYS A 236 -9.19 -19.11 -2.52
C CYS A 236 -10.54 -19.82 -2.40
N LYS A 237 -10.59 -20.98 -1.73
CA LYS A 237 -11.86 -21.69 -1.47
C LYS A 237 -12.80 -20.83 -0.63
N PHE A 238 -12.28 -20.21 0.43
CA PHE A 238 -13.02 -19.30 1.29
C PHE A 238 -13.60 -18.14 0.48
N PHE A 239 -12.78 -17.38 -0.26
CA PHE A 239 -13.26 -16.24 -1.03
C PHE A 239 -14.34 -16.64 -2.03
N LYS A 240 -14.18 -17.76 -2.74
CA LYS A 240 -15.19 -18.26 -3.68
C LYS A 240 -16.55 -18.55 -3.06
N THR A 241 -16.61 -18.95 -1.80
CA THR A 241 -17.87 -19.29 -1.13
C THR A 241 -18.51 -18.09 -0.43
N GLN A 242 -17.76 -16.99 -0.23
CA GLN A 242 -18.29 -15.80 0.44
C GLN A 242 -19.20 -14.98 -0.49
N ARG A 243 -20.47 -14.84 -0.11
CA ARG A 243 -21.49 -14.00 -0.79
C ARG A 243 -21.92 -12.76 0.00
N HIS A 244 -21.25 -12.45 1.11
CA HIS A 244 -21.56 -11.31 1.97
C HIS A 244 -20.31 -10.54 2.37
N LEU A 245 -19.19 -10.79 1.70
CA LEU A 245 -17.92 -10.15 2.03
C LEU A 245 -17.92 -8.74 1.43
N GLU A 246 -18.00 -7.73 2.30
CA GLU A 246 -18.02 -6.33 1.88
C GLU A 246 -16.63 -5.68 1.97
N LYS A 247 -15.76 -6.14 2.88
CA LYS A 247 -14.44 -5.51 3.14
C LYS A 247 -13.31 -6.54 3.14
N VAL A 248 -12.24 -6.23 2.41
CA VAL A 248 -11.05 -7.10 2.32
C VAL A 248 -9.77 -6.29 2.46
N TYR A 249 -8.88 -6.77 3.33
CA TYR A 249 -7.58 -6.16 3.61
C TYR A 249 -6.45 -7.12 3.24
N PHE A 250 -5.66 -6.72 2.24
CA PHE A 250 -4.42 -7.33 1.77
C PHE A 250 -3.22 -6.39 1.97
N GLU A 251 -3.33 -5.43 2.91
CA GLU A 251 -2.23 -4.53 3.23
C GLU A 251 -0.99 -5.33 3.69
N ASP A 252 0.21 -4.88 3.34
CA ASP A 252 1.54 -5.53 3.47
C ASP A 252 1.56 -7.08 3.33
N ALA A 253 0.72 -7.63 2.44
CA ALA A 253 0.68 -9.08 2.22
C ALA A 253 1.97 -9.61 1.58
N ASP A 254 2.73 -8.76 0.87
CA ASP A 254 4.06 -9.06 0.30
C ASP A 254 4.05 -10.36 -0.53
N LEU A 255 3.03 -10.51 -1.37
CA LEU A 255 2.79 -11.71 -2.18
C LEU A 255 3.60 -11.68 -3.47
N LYS A 256 3.99 -12.87 -3.96
CA LYS A 256 4.46 -12.99 -5.35
C LYS A 256 3.32 -12.60 -6.29
N ARG A 257 3.65 -12.07 -7.47
CA ARG A 257 2.67 -11.56 -8.43
C ARG A 257 1.54 -12.54 -8.72
N MET A 258 1.88 -13.78 -9.04
CA MET A 258 0.89 -14.82 -9.35
C MET A 258 0.01 -15.21 -8.15
N GLU A 259 0.56 -15.21 -6.95
CA GLU A 259 -0.20 -15.50 -5.72
C GLU A 259 -1.28 -14.44 -5.49
N ALA A 260 -0.91 -13.16 -5.61
CA ALA A 260 -1.83 -12.04 -5.48
C ALA A 260 -2.94 -12.11 -6.54
N ILE A 261 -2.58 -12.36 -7.80
CA ILE A 261 -3.55 -12.49 -8.90
C ILE A 261 -4.51 -13.64 -8.69
N ILE A 262 -4.03 -14.80 -8.23
CA ILE A 262 -4.88 -15.96 -7.88
C ILE A 262 -5.91 -15.58 -6.81
N LEU A 263 -5.49 -14.90 -5.73
CA LEU A 263 -6.40 -14.48 -4.66
C LEU A 263 -7.43 -13.46 -5.16
N LEU A 264 -6.98 -12.46 -5.90
CA LEU A 264 -7.87 -11.43 -6.45
C LEU A 264 -8.84 -12.01 -7.49
N CYS A 265 -8.41 -12.99 -8.29
CA CYS A 265 -9.30 -13.73 -9.19
C CYS A 265 -10.35 -14.51 -8.40
N ALA A 266 -9.95 -15.23 -7.35
CA ALA A 266 -10.88 -15.96 -6.50
C ALA A 266 -11.91 -15.02 -5.84
N LEU A 267 -11.44 -13.87 -5.35
CA LEU A 267 -12.26 -12.85 -4.70
C LEU A 267 -13.22 -12.14 -5.66
N SER A 268 -12.72 -11.68 -6.80
CA SER A 268 -13.52 -10.96 -7.80
C SER A 268 -14.60 -11.84 -8.44
N ARG A 269 -14.38 -13.16 -8.53
CA ARG A 269 -15.34 -14.11 -9.10
C ARG A 269 -16.60 -14.28 -8.26
N SER A 270 -16.49 -14.30 -6.94
CA SER A 270 -17.61 -14.53 -6.03
C SER A 270 -18.17 -13.24 -5.44
N GLY A 271 -17.29 -12.30 -5.08
CA GLY A 271 -17.63 -11.09 -4.35
C GLY A 271 -17.47 -9.80 -5.16
N GLY A 272 -17.11 -9.86 -6.45
CA GLY A 272 -16.82 -8.66 -7.25
C GLY A 272 -17.92 -7.58 -7.20
N SER A 273 -19.19 -7.99 -7.23
CA SER A 273 -20.35 -7.10 -7.15
C SER A 273 -20.79 -6.73 -5.73
N GLN A 274 -20.10 -7.23 -4.70
CA GLN A 274 -20.51 -7.08 -3.30
C GLN A 274 -19.46 -6.35 -2.46
N ILE A 275 -18.19 -6.49 -2.81
CA ILE A 275 -17.10 -5.86 -2.09
C ILE A 275 -17.18 -4.35 -2.29
N LYS A 276 -17.28 -3.65 -1.16
CA LYS A 276 -17.35 -2.19 -1.07
C LYS A 276 -16.00 -1.58 -0.73
N GLU A 277 -15.16 -2.29 0.02
CA GLU A 277 -13.85 -1.80 0.45
C GLU A 277 -12.77 -2.85 0.14
N LEU A 278 -11.78 -2.46 -0.65
CA LEU A 278 -10.63 -3.31 -1.00
C LEU A 278 -9.35 -2.55 -0.71
N HIS A 279 -8.54 -3.10 0.20
CA HIS A 279 -7.27 -2.50 0.59
C HIS A 279 -6.11 -3.40 0.18
N MET A 280 -5.21 -2.90 -0.66
CA MET A 280 -4.13 -3.66 -1.30
C MET A 280 -2.77 -2.95 -1.20
N TRP A 281 -2.57 -2.06 -0.24
CA TRP A 281 -1.28 -1.41 -0.04
C TRP A 281 -0.18 -2.44 0.20
N LYS A 282 0.91 -2.42 -0.59
CA LYS A 282 2.00 -3.40 -0.51
C LYS A 282 1.53 -4.86 -0.56
N MET A 283 0.42 -5.12 -1.27
CA MET A 283 -0.07 -6.48 -1.49
C MET A 283 0.92 -7.30 -2.32
N PHE A 284 1.53 -6.69 -3.33
CA PHE A 284 2.56 -7.30 -4.16
C PHE A 284 3.92 -6.99 -3.56
N GLY A 285 4.79 -7.99 -3.50
CA GLY A 285 6.17 -7.79 -3.05
C GLY A 285 6.98 -6.89 -3.98
N TYR A 286 8.18 -6.51 -3.52
CA TYR A 286 9.08 -5.69 -4.31
C TYR A 286 9.40 -6.35 -5.66
N GLY A 287 9.30 -5.59 -6.77
CA GLY A 287 9.48 -6.12 -8.13
C GLY A 287 8.32 -6.99 -8.65
N GLN A 288 7.23 -7.11 -7.90
CA GLN A 288 6.08 -7.95 -8.23
C GLN A 288 4.87 -7.16 -8.76
N CYS A 289 5.06 -5.93 -9.27
CA CYS A 289 3.97 -5.11 -9.80
C CYS A 289 3.16 -5.87 -10.87
N PRO A 290 1.80 -5.84 -10.81
CA PRO A 290 0.96 -6.57 -11.77
C PRO A 290 0.96 -5.97 -13.18
N LEU A 291 1.44 -4.74 -13.38
CA LEU A 291 1.42 -4.01 -14.65
C LEU A 291 2.78 -3.99 -15.37
N LEU A 292 3.62 -5.00 -15.11
CA LEU A 292 4.94 -5.09 -15.71
C LEU A 292 4.90 -5.14 -17.23
N MET A 293 5.65 -4.22 -17.83
CA MET A 293 5.82 -4.09 -19.26
C MET A 293 7.29 -3.84 -19.53
N SER A 294 8.04 -4.92 -19.74
CA SER A 294 9.42 -4.82 -20.18
C SER A 294 9.48 -4.26 -21.60
N GLU A 295 8.62 -4.73 -22.51
CA GLU A 295 8.51 -4.25 -23.90
C GLU A 295 7.07 -4.52 -24.38
N LEU A 296 6.30 -3.50 -24.77
CA LEU A 296 5.15 -3.78 -25.65
C LEU A 296 5.71 -4.08 -27.04
N PRO A 297 5.15 -5.06 -27.77
CA PRO A 297 5.34 -5.08 -29.22
C PRO A 297 4.92 -3.71 -29.76
N GLU A 298 5.82 -3.07 -30.51
CA GLU A 298 5.63 -1.73 -31.06
C GLU A 298 4.22 -1.59 -31.61
N ARG A 299 3.45 -0.64 -31.06
CA ARG A 299 2.09 -0.39 -31.53
C ARG A 299 2.16 0.01 -32.99
N GLY A 300 1.64 -0.84 -33.86
CA GLY A 300 1.13 -0.40 -35.15
C GLY A 300 0.15 0.77 -34.90
N SER A 301 0.26 1.83 -35.70
CA SER A 301 -0.24 3.20 -35.49
C SER A 301 -1.75 3.37 -35.27
N SER A 302 -2.52 2.30 -35.11
CA SER A 302 -3.95 2.35 -34.81
C SER A 302 -4.16 2.51 -33.30
N GLY A 303 -4.30 3.74 -32.82
CA GLY A 303 -4.56 4.13 -31.43
C GLY A 303 -5.90 3.66 -30.83
N LYS A 304 -6.41 2.47 -31.20
CA LYS A 304 -7.55 1.85 -30.53
C LYS A 304 -7.10 1.32 -29.17
N PHE A 305 -7.68 1.87 -28.11
CA PHE A 305 -7.42 1.40 -26.76
C PHE A 305 -7.82 -0.07 -26.62
N TYR A 306 -7.10 -0.83 -25.79
CA TYR A 306 -7.44 -2.23 -25.44
C TYR A 306 -8.87 -2.38 -24.87
N PHE A 307 -9.51 -1.28 -24.48
CA PHE A 307 -10.88 -1.24 -23.97
C PHE A 307 -11.93 -1.90 -24.87
N ASP A 308 -11.81 -1.78 -26.20
CA ASP A 308 -12.77 -2.37 -27.13
C ASP A 308 -12.66 -3.90 -27.18
N TYR A 309 -11.49 -4.44 -26.83
CA TYR A 309 -11.26 -5.89 -26.75
C TYR A 309 -11.86 -6.52 -25.50
N PHE A 310 -12.18 -5.73 -24.47
CA PHE A 310 -12.82 -6.19 -23.24
C PHE A 310 -14.36 -6.16 -23.30
N GLY A 311 -14.95 -6.24 -24.50
CA GLY A 311 -16.35 -6.66 -24.66
C GLY A 311 -16.68 -7.91 -23.82
N PRO A 312 -17.96 -8.17 -23.50
CA PRO A 312 -18.37 -9.13 -22.45
C PRO A 312 -17.55 -10.41 -22.54
N CYS A 313 -16.60 -10.52 -21.61
CA CYS A 313 -15.40 -11.34 -21.71
C CYS A 313 -15.73 -12.84 -21.55
N ARG A 314 -16.44 -13.41 -22.52
CA ARG A 314 -16.86 -14.81 -22.57
C ARG A 314 -15.82 -15.68 -23.29
N VAL A 315 -14.95 -15.10 -24.12
CA VAL A 315 -14.13 -15.85 -25.10
C VAL A 315 -12.72 -16.22 -24.58
N LEU A 316 -12.18 -15.54 -23.58
CA LEU A 316 -10.76 -15.70 -23.19
C LEU A 316 -10.46 -16.79 -22.14
N THR A 317 -11.47 -17.50 -21.61
CA THR A 317 -11.22 -18.54 -20.60
C THR A 317 -10.80 -19.89 -21.20
N GLY A 318 -11.13 -20.17 -22.47
CA GLY A 318 -10.80 -21.44 -23.15
C GLY A 318 -9.48 -21.45 -23.94
N THR A 319 -9.10 -20.33 -24.57
CA THR A 319 -7.89 -20.22 -25.41
C THR A 319 -6.60 -20.09 -24.59
N TRP A 320 -6.70 -19.67 -23.33
CA TRP A 320 -5.56 -19.50 -22.41
C TRP A 320 -4.83 -20.81 -22.09
N PHE A 321 -5.55 -21.94 -22.02
CA PHE A 321 -4.95 -23.27 -21.77
C PHE A 321 -4.00 -23.71 -22.89
N LEU A 322 -4.26 -23.27 -24.13
CA LEU A 322 -3.41 -23.60 -25.28
C LEU A 322 -2.18 -22.70 -25.36
N SER A 323 -2.26 -21.47 -24.83
CA SER A 323 -1.17 -20.48 -24.88
C SER A 323 -0.20 -20.60 -23.70
N VAL A 324 -0.69 -20.88 -22.47
CA VAL A 324 0.17 -21.04 -21.29
C VAL A 324 0.99 -22.33 -21.36
N ARG A 325 0.41 -23.43 -21.86
CA ARG A 325 1.15 -24.68 -22.08
C ARG A 325 2.25 -24.58 -23.16
N LYS A 326 2.22 -23.52 -23.98
CA LYS A 326 3.22 -23.20 -25.02
C LYS A 326 4.10 -22.01 -24.65
N ALA A 327 3.81 -21.31 -23.56
CA ALA A 327 4.56 -20.17 -23.08
C ALA A 327 5.77 -20.67 -22.29
N GLU A 328 6.79 -21.16 -23.00
CA GLU A 328 8.10 -21.44 -22.38
C GLU A 328 8.83 -20.14 -22.00
N ASP A 329 8.38 -18.98 -22.49
CA ASP A 329 8.99 -17.67 -22.27
C ASP A 329 8.27 -16.79 -21.22
N ASN A 330 9.07 -16.19 -20.33
CA ASN A 330 8.65 -15.26 -19.27
C ASN A 330 7.77 -14.10 -19.78
N LYS A 331 8.02 -13.59 -21.00
CA LYS A 331 7.27 -12.48 -21.61
C LYS A 331 5.77 -12.77 -21.72
N SER A 332 5.41 -14.02 -22.01
CA SER A 332 4.00 -14.43 -22.12
C SER A 332 3.30 -14.37 -20.77
N MET A 333 3.97 -14.80 -19.68
CA MET A 333 3.41 -14.80 -18.33
C MET A 333 3.13 -13.36 -17.83
N GLU A 334 3.99 -12.39 -18.15
CA GLU A 334 3.78 -10.98 -17.79
C GLU A 334 2.54 -10.41 -18.45
N PHE A 335 2.40 -10.63 -19.76
CA PHE A 335 1.23 -10.20 -20.52
C PHE A 335 -0.07 -10.76 -19.93
N PHE A 336 -0.12 -12.06 -19.62
CA PHE A 336 -1.30 -12.68 -19.03
C PHE A 336 -1.63 -12.13 -17.65
N THR A 337 -0.61 -11.90 -16.82
CA THR A 337 -0.79 -11.34 -15.49
C THR A 337 -1.45 -9.96 -15.55
N ARG A 338 -0.95 -9.09 -16.45
CA ARG A 338 -1.54 -7.77 -16.70
C ARG A 338 -3.00 -7.89 -17.09
N ILE A 339 -3.32 -8.69 -18.11
CA ILE A 339 -4.69 -8.85 -18.61
C ILE A 339 -5.63 -9.33 -17.50
N HIS A 340 -5.21 -10.31 -16.70
CA HIS A 340 -6.02 -10.81 -15.60
C HIS A 340 -6.21 -9.78 -14.49
N TYR A 341 -5.16 -9.01 -14.16
CA TYR A 341 -5.28 -7.91 -13.22
C TYR A 341 -6.30 -6.87 -13.69
N LEU A 342 -6.27 -6.47 -14.96
CA LEU A 342 -7.26 -5.55 -15.54
C LEU A 342 -8.68 -6.13 -15.50
N GLN A 343 -8.84 -7.41 -15.83
CA GLN A 343 -10.13 -8.12 -15.72
C GLN A 343 -10.65 -8.18 -14.27
N ILE A 344 -9.75 -8.38 -13.31
CA ILE A 344 -10.07 -8.36 -11.88
C ILE A 344 -10.62 -6.98 -11.50
N LEU A 345 -9.90 -5.89 -11.83
CA LEU A 345 -10.34 -4.52 -11.55
C LEU A 345 -11.72 -4.23 -12.18
N TYR A 346 -11.98 -4.77 -13.37
CA TYR A 346 -13.26 -4.63 -14.05
C TYR A 346 -14.41 -5.42 -13.39
N LYS A 347 -14.12 -6.47 -12.62
CA LYS A 347 -15.16 -7.24 -11.93
C LYS A 347 -15.66 -6.60 -10.65
N PHE A 348 -14.90 -5.68 -10.08
CA PHE A 348 -15.25 -4.99 -8.85
C PHE A 348 -16.21 -3.81 -9.10
N SER A 349 -17.50 -4.11 -9.30
CA SER A 349 -18.49 -3.10 -9.71
C SER A 349 -19.03 -2.23 -8.58
N SER A 350 -18.86 -2.67 -7.32
CA SER A 350 -19.51 -2.06 -6.14
C SER A 350 -18.53 -1.44 -5.16
N LEU A 351 -17.25 -1.32 -5.54
CA LEU A 351 -16.24 -0.68 -4.70
C LEU A 351 -16.56 0.78 -4.48
N THR A 352 -16.70 1.15 -3.22
CA THR A 352 -16.80 2.54 -2.76
C THR A 352 -15.45 3.06 -2.27
N HIS A 353 -14.58 2.18 -1.77
CA HIS A 353 -13.24 2.51 -1.29
C HIS A 353 -12.21 1.54 -1.87
N LEU A 354 -11.12 2.09 -2.40
CA LEU A 354 -10.00 1.32 -2.93
C LEU A 354 -8.69 1.90 -2.37
N SER A 355 -7.91 1.11 -1.63
CA SER A 355 -6.53 1.45 -1.26
C SER A 355 -5.55 0.66 -2.10
N VAL A 356 -4.65 1.32 -2.83
CA VAL A 356 -3.67 0.68 -3.73
C VAL A 356 -2.37 1.46 -3.79
N ASN A 357 -1.27 0.81 -4.17
CA ASN A 357 -0.04 1.50 -4.54
C ASN A 357 -0.24 2.24 -5.87
N TYR A 358 0.44 3.38 -6.05
CA TYR A 358 0.42 4.13 -7.30
C TYR A 358 0.85 3.24 -8.48
N ALA A 359 1.93 2.47 -8.30
CA ALA A 359 2.46 1.56 -9.32
C ALA A 359 1.43 0.53 -9.83
N TYR A 360 0.41 0.19 -9.04
CA TYR A 360 -0.60 -0.81 -9.43
C TYR A 360 -1.67 -0.24 -10.35
N LEU A 361 -1.74 1.09 -10.49
CA LEU A 361 -2.65 1.78 -11.41
C LEU A 361 -1.92 2.47 -12.55
N ALA A 362 -0.61 2.63 -12.43
CA ALA A 362 0.19 3.41 -13.36
C ALA A 362 0.70 2.56 -14.52
N ASN A 363 0.33 2.99 -15.72
CA ASN A 363 0.87 2.51 -16.98
C ASN A 363 0.77 3.63 -18.03
N PRO A 364 1.54 3.57 -19.14
CA PRO A 364 1.61 4.65 -20.13
C PRO A 364 0.24 5.09 -20.65
N GLU A 365 -0.70 4.16 -20.75
CA GLU A 365 -2.02 4.41 -21.32
C GLU A 365 -3.10 4.74 -20.28
N GLY A 366 -2.77 4.61 -18.99
CA GLY A 366 -3.69 4.76 -17.86
C GLY A 366 -4.88 3.80 -17.91
N ASP A 367 -4.74 2.67 -18.60
CA ASP A 367 -5.83 1.73 -18.77
C ASP A 367 -6.20 1.00 -17.47
N ALA A 368 -5.25 0.82 -16.55
CA ALA A 368 -5.51 0.17 -15.27
C ALA A 368 -6.48 0.99 -14.41
N LEU A 369 -6.24 2.29 -14.28
CA LEU A 369 -7.17 3.21 -13.61
C LEU A 369 -8.56 3.19 -14.26
N LEU A 370 -8.62 3.30 -15.59
CA LEU A 370 -9.88 3.31 -16.32
C LEU A 370 -10.57 1.94 -16.36
N CYS A 371 -9.86 0.83 -16.08
CA CYS A 371 -10.44 -0.51 -15.95
C CYS A 371 -11.22 -0.71 -14.64
N VAL A 372 -11.02 0.15 -13.63
CA VAL A 372 -11.74 0.04 -12.35
C VAL A 372 -13.25 0.26 -12.58
N ARG A 373 -14.03 -0.81 -12.51
CA ARG A 373 -15.45 -0.78 -12.92
C ARG A 373 -16.30 0.11 -12.04
N SER A 374 -16.06 0.14 -10.74
CA SER A 374 -16.76 1.04 -9.82
C SER A 374 -16.52 2.52 -10.11
N LEU A 375 -15.33 2.88 -10.60
CA LEU A 375 -15.02 4.23 -11.06
C LEU A 375 -15.83 4.57 -12.32
N ARG A 376 -15.84 3.68 -13.31
CA ARG A 376 -16.65 3.86 -14.54
C ARG A 376 -18.15 4.01 -14.28
N ASN A 377 -18.64 3.39 -13.22
CA ASN A 377 -20.04 3.42 -12.85
C ASN A 377 -20.40 4.60 -11.92
N GLY A 378 -19.44 5.47 -11.58
CA GLY A 378 -19.68 6.58 -10.64
C GLY A 378 -19.91 6.13 -9.18
N VAL A 379 -19.51 4.91 -8.83
CA VAL A 379 -19.73 4.31 -7.49
C VAL A 379 -18.54 4.54 -6.55
N LEU A 380 -17.32 4.63 -7.10
CA LEU A 380 -16.11 4.76 -6.30
C LEU A 380 -16.05 6.13 -5.63
N ARG A 381 -16.15 6.17 -4.30
CA ARG A 381 -16.16 7.42 -3.52
C ARG A 381 -14.77 7.85 -3.07
N GLU A 382 -13.89 6.88 -2.82
CA GLU A 382 -12.57 7.15 -2.28
C GLU A 382 -11.51 6.23 -2.87
N LEU A 383 -10.47 6.83 -3.43
CA LEU A 383 -9.27 6.16 -3.92
C LEU A 383 -8.08 6.59 -3.07
N ARG A 384 -7.50 5.68 -2.29
CA ARG A 384 -6.32 5.94 -1.46
C ARG A 384 -5.08 5.38 -2.15
N ILE A 385 -4.16 6.27 -2.50
CA ILE A 385 -2.96 5.95 -3.27
C ILE A 385 -1.76 6.03 -2.36
N LEU A 386 -1.07 4.90 -2.20
CA LEU A 386 0.22 4.84 -1.52
C LEU A 386 1.33 5.12 -2.52
N CYS A 387 2.17 6.10 -2.20
CA CYS A 387 3.32 6.54 -2.99
C CYS A 387 4.60 6.19 -2.22
N LEU A 388 5.43 5.35 -2.82
CA LEU A 388 6.68 4.86 -2.23
C LEU A 388 7.89 5.41 -3.01
N LYS A 389 9.03 5.56 -2.33
CA LYS A 389 10.29 6.05 -2.91
C LYS A 389 10.78 5.17 -4.06
N GLU A 390 10.51 3.87 -3.99
CA GLU A 390 10.94 2.89 -4.98
C GLU A 390 10.05 2.90 -6.23
N GLU A 391 8.84 3.47 -6.15
CA GLU A 391 7.82 3.44 -7.19
C GLU A 391 7.73 4.77 -7.98
N ARG A 392 8.73 5.64 -7.84
CA ARG A 392 8.72 7.00 -8.41
C ARG A 392 8.53 6.98 -9.93
N PRO A 393 7.48 7.65 -10.46
CA PRO A 393 7.26 7.77 -11.90
C PRO A 393 8.46 8.40 -12.59
N LEU A 394 8.78 7.98 -13.82
CA LEU A 394 9.86 8.49 -14.68
C LEU A 394 11.29 8.29 -14.16
N LEU A 395 11.49 8.15 -12.85
CA LEU A 395 12.80 7.92 -12.23
C LEU A 395 13.10 6.44 -12.03
N THR A 396 12.08 5.64 -11.75
CA THR A 396 12.25 4.21 -11.60
C THR A 396 12.08 3.51 -12.94
N ASN A 397 13.05 2.66 -13.33
CA ASN A 397 12.93 1.86 -14.55
C ASN A 397 11.80 0.81 -14.40
N PRO A 398 10.75 0.83 -15.26
CA PRO A 398 9.65 -0.12 -15.18
C PRO A 398 10.03 -1.58 -15.38
N ALA A 399 11.15 -1.86 -16.05
CA ALA A 399 11.66 -3.21 -16.25
C ALA A 399 11.99 -3.92 -14.93
N TYR A 400 12.23 -3.19 -13.84
CA TYR A 400 12.47 -3.78 -12.51
C TYR A 400 11.20 -4.26 -11.80
N GLY A 401 10.02 -4.03 -12.37
CA GLY A 401 8.79 -4.56 -11.82
C GLY A 401 8.25 -3.84 -10.60
N VAL A 402 8.70 -2.62 -10.39
CA VAL A 402 8.36 -1.78 -9.25
C VAL A 402 7.44 -0.62 -9.63
N GLY A 403 7.14 -0.40 -10.93
CA GLY A 403 6.31 0.72 -11.37
C GLY A 403 7.09 1.64 -12.30
N GLY A 404 7.13 2.95 -12.03
CA GLY A 404 7.90 3.91 -12.83
C GLY A 404 7.11 4.59 -13.96
N TRP A 405 5.87 4.18 -14.19
CA TRP A 405 4.99 4.84 -15.16
C TRP A 405 4.29 6.05 -14.54
N LEU A 406 3.99 7.04 -15.38
CA LEU A 406 3.13 8.18 -15.04
C LEU A 406 1.70 7.90 -15.56
N ILE A 407 0.68 8.22 -14.76
CA ILE A 407 -0.71 8.25 -15.24
C ILE A 407 -0.95 9.62 -15.92
N PRO A 408 -1.26 9.68 -17.23
CA PRO A 408 -1.45 10.96 -17.92
C PRO A 408 -2.65 11.76 -17.38
N ASP A 409 -2.55 13.09 -17.37
CA ASP A 409 -3.62 13.99 -16.88
C ASP A 409 -4.97 13.77 -17.59
N GLY A 410 -4.95 13.50 -18.90
CA GLY A 410 -6.17 13.22 -19.67
C GLY A 410 -6.93 11.96 -19.20
N VAL A 411 -6.22 11.00 -18.58
CA VAL A 411 -6.82 9.81 -17.97
C VAL A 411 -7.53 10.19 -16.68
N TRP A 412 -6.90 11.02 -15.84
CA TRP A 412 -7.51 11.55 -14.63
C TRP A 412 -8.73 12.40 -14.91
N ARG A 413 -8.67 13.27 -15.93
CA ARG A 413 -9.82 14.07 -16.37
C ARG A 413 -11.03 13.21 -16.70
N ARG A 414 -10.82 12.17 -17.53
CA ARG A 414 -11.86 11.19 -17.88
C ARG A 414 -12.38 10.42 -16.67
N ALA A 415 -11.49 10.06 -15.74
CA ALA A 415 -11.89 9.38 -14.51
C ALA A 415 -12.81 10.26 -13.65
N THR A 416 -12.49 11.54 -13.52
CA THR A 416 -13.30 12.53 -12.81
C THR A 416 -14.64 12.80 -13.53
N GLU A 417 -14.66 12.81 -14.86
CA GLU A 417 -15.91 12.89 -15.65
C GLU A 417 -16.83 11.70 -15.39
N TRP A 418 -16.28 10.48 -15.31
CA TRP A 418 -17.06 9.26 -15.01
C TRP A 418 -17.51 9.17 -13.56
N CYS A 419 -16.76 9.77 -12.64
CA CYS A 419 -17.03 9.70 -11.21
C CYS A 419 -16.79 11.07 -10.55
N PRO A 420 -17.72 12.04 -10.68
CA PRO A 420 -17.53 13.40 -10.18
C PRO A 420 -17.36 13.50 -8.66
N ASP A 421 -17.94 12.54 -7.93
CA ASP A 421 -17.84 12.46 -6.46
C ASP A 421 -16.57 11.71 -5.99
N LEU A 422 -15.66 11.36 -6.90
CA LEU A 422 -14.42 10.67 -6.56
C LEU A 422 -13.53 11.58 -5.71
N ARG A 423 -13.06 11.05 -4.59
CA ARG A 423 -12.05 11.70 -3.75
C ARG A 423 -10.76 10.90 -3.77
N VAL A 424 -9.66 11.55 -4.12
CA VAL A 424 -8.34 10.92 -4.08
C VAL A 424 -7.62 11.31 -2.80
N LYS A 425 -6.97 10.34 -2.16
CA LYS A 425 -6.14 10.53 -0.97
C LYS A 425 -4.74 10.02 -1.25
N PHE A 426 -3.75 10.88 -1.20
CA PHE A 426 -2.35 10.49 -1.34
C PHE A 426 -1.72 10.22 0.03
N VAL A 427 -0.92 9.16 0.08
CA VAL A 427 -0.09 8.81 1.23
C VAL A 427 1.34 8.61 0.73
N PHE A 428 2.17 9.62 0.92
CA PHE A 428 3.60 9.60 0.59
C PHE A 428 4.37 9.04 1.79
N VAL A 429 5.09 7.94 1.59
CA VAL A 429 5.89 7.32 2.63
C VAL A 429 7.34 7.30 2.18
N ASN A 430 8.20 7.95 2.96
CA ASN A 430 9.63 8.13 2.69
C ASN A 430 9.92 8.84 1.37
N VAL A 431 9.03 9.73 0.92
CA VAL A 431 9.18 10.57 -0.28
C VAL A 431 9.07 12.04 0.12
N PRO A 432 10.08 12.60 0.81
CA PRO A 432 9.97 13.95 1.34
C PRO A 432 10.24 15.04 0.30
N GLN A 433 11.03 14.75 -0.74
CA GLN A 433 11.47 15.79 -1.68
C GLN A 433 10.35 16.20 -2.64
N TYR A 434 10.21 17.50 -2.84
CA TYR A 434 9.30 18.11 -3.82
C TYR A 434 9.38 17.48 -5.21
N GLU A 435 10.59 17.37 -5.76
CA GLU A 435 10.85 16.79 -7.09
C GLU A 435 10.32 15.35 -7.23
N ASN A 436 10.24 14.60 -6.13
CA ASN A 436 9.74 13.25 -6.12
C ASN A 436 8.22 13.19 -5.93
N ILE A 437 7.67 14.09 -5.10
CA ILE A 437 6.23 14.18 -4.85
C ILE A 437 5.48 14.63 -6.11
N VAL A 438 5.97 15.67 -6.79
CA VAL A 438 5.29 16.28 -7.93
C VAL A 438 5.08 15.29 -9.10
N LEU A 439 5.95 14.29 -9.22
CA LEU A 439 5.84 13.23 -10.24
C LEU A 439 4.59 12.35 -10.08
N PHE A 440 4.01 12.27 -8.89
CA PHE A 440 2.76 11.54 -8.65
C PHE A 440 1.51 12.39 -8.89
N LEU A 441 1.67 13.72 -8.95
CA LEU A 441 0.58 14.68 -8.98
C LEU A 441 0.18 15.04 -10.41
N SER A 442 -1.08 15.44 -10.57
CA SER A 442 -1.63 15.89 -11.85
C SER A 442 -2.86 16.77 -11.61
N LYS A 443 -3.01 17.83 -12.39
CA LYS A 443 -4.01 18.90 -12.15
C LYS A 443 -5.45 18.37 -12.10
N SER A 444 -5.79 17.37 -12.92
CA SER A 444 -7.15 16.84 -13.01
C SER A 444 -7.53 15.87 -11.87
N ILE A 445 -6.62 15.58 -10.94
CA ILE A 445 -6.89 14.67 -9.81
C ILE A 445 -7.75 15.41 -8.77
N PRO A 446 -8.89 14.84 -8.33
CA PRO A 446 -9.70 15.42 -7.27
C PRO A 446 -9.10 15.10 -5.89
N VAL A 447 -7.95 15.70 -5.58
CA VAL A 447 -7.21 15.43 -4.33
C VAL A 447 -7.95 16.04 -3.15
N SER A 448 -8.34 15.18 -2.22
CA SER A 448 -9.06 15.52 -0.99
C SER A 448 -8.20 15.42 0.27
N SER A 449 -7.15 14.60 0.23
CA SER A 449 -6.25 14.38 1.36
C SER A 449 -4.83 14.15 0.88
N VAL A 450 -3.87 14.75 1.56
CA VAL A 450 -2.45 14.49 1.38
C VAL A 450 -1.83 14.15 2.73
N ASN A 451 -1.17 13.01 2.81
CA ASN A 451 -0.36 12.61 3.95
C ASN A 451 1.08 12.44 3.47
N ILE A 452 2.01 13.20 4.05
CA ILE A 452 3.44 13.11 3.79
C ILE A 452 4.10 12.62 5.07
N SER A 453 4.74 11.45 5.00
CA SER A 453 5.47 10.85 6.11
C SER A 453 6.88 10.51 5.67
N THR A 454 7.88 11.00 6.40
CA THR A 454 9.29 10.78 6.06
C THR A 454 9.88 9.52 6.66
N GLY A 455 9.08 8.83 7.49
CA GLY A 455 9.51 7.66 8.25
C GLY A 455 10.74 7.94 9.13
N PRO A 456 11.32 6.90 9.74
CA PRO A 456 12.50 7.04 10.60
C PRO A 456 13.83 7.06 9.81
N ILE A 457 13.79 7.37 8.51
CA ILE A 457 14.99 7.31 7.66
C ILE A 457 15.89 8.51 7.97
N PHE A 458 17.18 8.23 8.19
CA PHE A 458 18.20 9.21 8.58
C PHE A 458 18.99 9.75 7.38
N ASP A 459 18.45 9.69 6.17
CA ASP A 459 19.12 10.23 4.98
C ASP A 459 18.93 11.76 4.99
N PHE A 460 19.84 12.45 5.67
CA PHE A 460 19.79 13.88 5.98
C PHE A 460 20.28 14.79 4.85
N GLU A 461 20.64 14.23 3.70
CA GLU A 461 21.53 14.91 2.76
C GLU A 461 20.84 15.83 1.75
N VAL A 462 19.52 15.75 1.60
CA VAL A 462 18.81 16.50 0.54
C VAL A 462 17.72 17.41 1.15
N PRO A 463 17.64 18.70 0.78
CA PRO A 463 16.53 19.56 1.17
C PRO A 463 15.21 18.98 0.67
N TRP A 464 14.15 19.14 1.45
CA TRP A 464 12.85 18.56 1.09
C TRP A 464 12.02 19.50 0.21
N ASP A 465 12.28 20.81 0.29
CA ASP A 465 11.55 21.86 -0.41
C ASP A 465 10.03 21.73 -0.19
N LEU A 466 9.63 21.52 1.07
CA LEU A 466 8.23 21.35 1.42
C LEU A 466 7.39 22.58 1.05
N ASP A 467 7.99 23.77 1.08
CA ASP A 467 7.31 25.00 0.65
C ASP A 467 6.86 24.91 -0.82
N SER A 468 7.73 24.43 -1.70
CA SER A 468 7.42 24.17 -3.12
C SER A 468 6.32 23.12 -3.26
N THR A 469 6.36 22.07 -2.44
CA THR A 469 5.32 21.03 -2.42
C THR A 469 3.96 21.63 -2.04
N LEU A 470 3.90 22.44 -0.98
CA LEU A 470 2.66 23.07 -0.53
C LEU A 470 2.15 24.09 -1.54
N LEU A 471 3.03 24.85 -2.18
CA LEU A 471 2.67 25.78 -3.26
C LEU A 471 2.01 25.05 -4.43
N GLU A 472 2.54 23.89 -4.84
CA GLU A 472 1.93 23.10 -5.91
C GLU A 472 0.58 22.53 -5.49
N LEU A 473 0.47 22.00 -4.26
CA LEU A 473 -0.81 21.52 -3.72
C LEU A 473 -1.86 22.63 -3.63
N ARG A 474 -1.46 23.85 -3.27
CA ARG A 474 -2.33 25.02 -3.28
C ARG A 474 -2.78 25.34 -4.70
N ASN A 475 -1.84 25.42 -5.64
CA ASN A 475 -2.12 25.82 -7.02
C ASN A 475 -3.11 24.86 -7.69
N TRP A 476 -3.00 23.56 -7.44
CA TRP A 476 -3.82 22.56 -8.12
C TRP A 476 -5.04 22.12 -7.31
N TYR A 477 -4.96 22.10 -5.97
CA TYR A 477 -5.95 21.42 -5.12
C TYR A 477 -6.49 22.27 -3.97
N SER A 478 -6.24 23.58 -3.93
CA SER A 478 -6.77 24.47 -2.87
C SER A 478 -8.29 24.39 -2.68
N SER A 479 -9.04 24.11 -3.76
CA SER A 479 -10.50 23.98 -3.71
C SER A 479 -10.97 22.61 -3.20
N THR A 480 -10.20 21.54 -3.42
CA THR A 480 -10.61 20.16 -3.11
C THR A 480 -9.94 19.58 -1.86
N LEU A 481 -8.79 20.13 -1.44
CA LEU A 481 -8.00 19.60 -0.32
C LEU A 481 -8.70 19.90 1.01
N VAL A 482 -9.08 18.83 1.71
CA VAL A 482 -9.82 18.86 2.99
C VAL A 482 -8.93 18.40 4.15
N SER A 483 -7.90 17.59 3.89
CA SER A 483 -7.05 17.01 4.91
C SER A 483 -5.57 17.08 4.53
N LEU A 484 -4.74 17.61 5.42
CA LEU A 484 -3.29 17.69 5.24
C LEU A 484 -2.60 17.12 6.49
N THR A 485 -1.79 16.10 6.29
CA THR A 485 -1.02 15.44 7.35
C THR A 485 0.46 15.49 7.01
N LEU A 486 1.26 16.06 7.90
CA LEU A 486 2.70 16.24 7.76
C LEU A 486 3.41 15.55 8.92
N HIS A 487 3.96 14.37 8.67
CA HIS A 487 4.76 13.58 9.61
C HIS A 487 6.23 13.67 9.22
N LEU A 488 6.86 14.74 9.68
CA LEU A 488 8.17 15.23 9.25
C LEU A 488 9.23 14.92 10.31
N TRP A 489 9.55 13.64 10.42
CA TRP A 489 10.59 13.16 11.32
C TRP A 489 11.95 13.65 10.84
N HIS A 490 12.76 14.21 11.74
CA HIS A 490 14.14 14.57 11.44
C HIS A 490 14.38 15.66 10.36
N HIS A 491 13.34 16.39 9.96
CA HIS A 491 13.46 17.48 8.99
C HIS A 491 14.38 18.62 9.46
N ARG A 492 15.04 19.29 8.52
CA ARG A 492 15.94 20.44 8.79
C ARG A 492 15.45 21.75 8.18
N ASP A 493 14.39 21.70 7.38
CA ASP A 493 13.82 22.88 6.75
C ASP A 493 13.20 23.82 7.79
N LEU A 494 13.31 25.13 7.54
CA LEU A 494 12.69 26.19 8.35
C LEU A 494 11.19 26.25 8.09
N LEU A 495 10.44 25.28 8.63
CA LEU A 495 8.99 25.17 8.40
C LEU A 495 8.16 26.15 9.22
N ASP A 496 8.76 26.82 10.20
CA ASP A 496 8.09 27.76 11.08
C ASP A 496 7.30 28.82 10.31
N PHE A 497 7.91 29.43 9.28
CA PHE A 497 7.25 30.43 8.45
C PHE A 497 6.08 29.85 7.65
N VAL A 498 6.29 28.68 7.06
CA VAL A 498 5.31 27.98 6.21
C VAL A 498 4.09 27.58 7.03
N ILE A 499 4.30 26.95 8.18
CA ILE A 499 3.23 26.55 9.11
C ILE A 499 2.48 27.77 9.61
N LYS A 500 3.20 28.81 10.05
CA LYS A 500 2.62 30.03 10.60
C LYS A 500 1.76 30.82 9.60
N SER A 501 2.19 30.89 8.35
CA SER A 501 1.69 31.92 7.42
C SER A 501 1.02 31.36 6.17
N LYS A 502 1.32 30.13 5.77
CA LYS A 502 0.83 29.58 4.50
C LYS A 502 -0.32 28.59 4.69
N ILE A 503 -0.24 27.67 5.65
CA ILE A 503 -1.19 26.55 5.71
C ILE A 503 -2.65 27.00 5.86
N LEU A 504 -2.97 27.92 6.77
CA LEU A 504 -4.35 28.35 6.97
C LEU A 504 -4.87 29.22 5.83
N ASP A 505 -4.02 30.08 5.27
CA ASP A 505 -4.41 31.05 4.25
C ASP A 505 -4.46 30.43 2.83
N GLU A 506 -3.62 29.45 2.55
CA GLU A 506 -3.53 28.80 1.24
C GLU A 506 -4.54 27.65 1.06
N PHE A 507 -5.07 27.10 2.16
CA PHE A 507 -6.01 25.96 2.15
C PHE A 507 -7.32 26.30 2.86
N PRO A 508 -8.19 27.14 2.27
CA PRO A 508 -9.42 27.62 2.92
C PRO A 508 -10.46 26.51 3.20
N ASN A 509 -10.36 25.37 2.51
CA ASN A 509 -11.24 24.21 2.68
C ASN A 509 -10.68 23.15 3.63
N LEU A 510 -9.54 23.40 4.28
CA LEU A 510 -8.91 22.45 5.18
C LEU A 510 -9.78 22.25 6.43
N VAL A 511 -10.19 21.00 6.66
CA VAL A 511 -10.99 20.55 7.81
C VAL A 511 -10.15 19.78 8.81
N HIS A 512 -9.13 19.06 8.33
CA HIS A 512 -8.20 18.31 9.17
C HIS A 512 -6.76 18.72 8.87
N PHE A 513 -6.03 19.09 9.92
CA PHE A 513 -4.62 19.39 9.85
C PHE A 513 -3.88 18.63 10.94
N GLU A 514 -2.87 17.89 10.52
CA GLU A 514 -2.01 17.13 11.41
C GLU A 514 -0.55 17.47 11.11
N PHE A 515 0.17 17.88 12.14
CA PHE A 515 1.61 18.13 12.08
C PHE A 515 2.30 17.35 13.19
N ILE A 516 3.26 16.51 12.81
CA ILE A 516 4.19 15.83 13.70
C ILE A 516 5.58 16.15 13.18
N GLY A 517 6.35 16.90 13.96
CA GLY A 517 7.68 17.28 13.55
C GLY A 517 8.28 18.31 14.47
N VAL A 518 9.34 18.96 14.00
CA VAL A 518 10.12 19.93 14.77
C VAL A 518 9.64 21.32 14.47
N LEU A 519 9.59 22.16 15.50
CA LEU A 519 9.48 23.61 15.34
C LEU A 519 10.72 24.23 15.95
N GLU A 520 11.30 25.21 15.25
CA GLU A 520 12.41 25.98 15.81
C GLU A 520 11.93 26.97 16.87
N ASP A 521 10.78 27.60 16.61
CA ASP A 521 10.14 28.56 17.49
C ASP A 521 8.74 28.10 17.92
N VAL A 522 8.57 27.89 19.22
CA VAL A 522 7.26 27.52 19.80
C VAL A 522 6.23 28.65 19.61
N GLU A 523 6.66 29.90 19.41
CA GLU A 523 5.75 30.99 19.10
C GLU A 523 5.10 30.84 17.72
N THR A 524 5.65 30.03 16.81
CA THR A 524 4.97 29.62 15.57
C THR A 524 3.63 28.95 15.87
N LEU A 525 3.62 28.01 16.82
CA LEU A 525 2.41 27.32 17.24
C LEU A 525 1.41 28.28 17.90
N ASN A 526 1.90 29.20 18.73
CA ASN A 526 1.06 30.23 19.35
C ASN A 526 0.41 31.14 18.29
N ALA A 527 1.19 31.59 17.30
CA ALA A 527 0.71 32.41 16.20
C ALA A 527 -0.32 31.66 15.33
N PHE A 528 -0.06 30.39 15.02
CA PHE A 528 -1.00 29.51 14.31
C PHE A 528 -2.33 29.40 15.08
N CYS A 529 -2.28 29.13 16.38
CA CYS A 529 -3.47 29.04 17.22
C CYS A 529 -4.22 30.38 17.34
N CYS A 530 -3.48 31.50 17.41
CA CYS A 530 -4.05 32.85 17.37
C CYS A 530 -4.86 33.09 16.10
N GLN A 531 -4.29 32.79 14.92
CA GLN A 531 -4.99 32.91 13.64
C GLN A 531 -6.23 32.03 13.61
N LEU A 532 -6.07 30.75 13.98
CA LEU A 532 -7.16 29.78 13.99
C LEU A 532 -8.32 30.22 14.90
N SER A 533 -8.01 30.80 16.06
CA SER A 533 -9.00 31.27 17.03
C SER A 533 -9.88 32.42 16.54
N LYS A 534 -9.54 33.06 15.41
CA LYS A 534 -10.39 34.07 14.76
C LYS A 534 -11.67 33.48 14.17
N GLY A 535 -11.74 32.15 13.98
CA GLY A 535 -12.95 31.45 13.53
C GLY A 535 -13.28 31.64 12.05
N ILE A 536 -12.31 32.06 11.23
CA ILE A 536 -12.49 32.31 9.79
C ILE A 536 -12.29 31.03 8.97
N TYR A 537 -11.58 30.04 9.53
CA TYR A 537 -11.17 28.82 8.83
C TYR A 537 -12.12 27.65 9.10
N LYS A 538 -12.21 26.70 8.17
CA LYS A 538 -13.08 25.49 8.27
C LYS A 538 -12.47 24.33 9.06
N LEU A 539 -11.31 24.55 9.66
CA LEU A 539 -10.56 23.52 10.37
C LEU A 539 -11.35 23.05 11.60
N LYS A 540 -11.57 21.75 11.71
CA LYS A 540 -12.27 21.10 12.84
C LYS A 540 -11.37 20.24 13.69
N ASN A 541 -10.36 19.62 13.06
CA ASN A 541 -9.46 18.70 13.73
C ASN A 541 -8.03 19.22 13.58
N LEU A 542 -7.37 19.47 14.72
CA LEU A 542 -6.00 19.92 14.79
C LEU A 542 -5.19 18.95 15.64
N LEU A 543 -4.25 18.23 15.02
CA LEU A 543 -3.25 17.47 15.76
C LEU A 543 -1.89 18.14 15.57
N PHE A 544 -1.25 18.53 16.66
CA PHE A 544 0.02 19.26 16.60
C PHE A 544 1.00 18.70 17.62
N TRP A 545 1.96 17.91 17.16
CA TRP A 545 2.97 17.26 18.00
C TRP A 545 4.35 17.81 17.68
N VAL A 546 4.97 18.44 18.68
CA VAL A 546 6.29 19.09 18.54
C VAL A 546 7.39 18.18 19.10
N GLU A 547 8.42 17.93 18.29
CA GLU A 547 9.58 17.12 18.66
C GLU A 547 10.47 17.82 19.68
N GLU A 548 10.94 17.05 20.66
CA GLU A 548 11.83 17.50 21.71
C GLU A 548 13.31 17.34 21.32
N ARG A 549 13.85 18.26 20.50
CA ARG A 549 15.24 18.16 19.98
C ARG A 549 16.35 18.66 20.91
N TYR A 550 16.02 19.34 22.01
CA TYR A 550 17.07 20.00 22.79
C TYR A 550 17.85 19.02 23.66
N THR A 551 19.15 18.89 23.37
CA THR A 551 20.13 18.29 24.30
C THR A 551 20.16 19.03 25.64
N ASN A 552 19.86 20.35 25.61
CA ASN A 552 19.74 21.17 26.79
C ASN A 552 18.38 20.96 27.48
N ARG A 553 18.42 20.26 28.62
CA ARG A 553 17.26 19.99 29.48
C ARG A 553 16.46 21.25 29.85
N LYS A 554 17.12 22.39 30.09
CA LYS A 554 16.40 23.65 30.43
C LYS A 554 15.57 24.13 29.25
N LYS A 555 16.12 24.13 28.03
CA LYS A 555 15.36 24.50 26.82
C LYS A 555 14.17 23.57 26.60
N LEU A 556 14.38 22.27 26.79
CA LEU A 556 13.32 21.27 26.70
C LEU A 556 12.16 21.53 27.69
N GLU A 557 12.49 21.75 28.96
CA GLU A 557 11.49 22.05 30.00
C GLU A 557 10.75 23.36 29.70
N THR A 558 11.45 24.38 29.19
CA THR A 558 10.83 25.64 28.72
C THR A 558 9.86 25.38 27.56
N THR A 559 10.26 24.62 26.53
CA THR A 559 9.39 24.29 25.40
C THR A 559 8.15 23.51 25.84
N ARG A 560 8.30 22.49 26.69
CA ARG A 560 7.17 21.73 27.25
C ARG A 560 6.21 22.63 28.03
N ARG A 561 6.74 23.47 28.91
CA ARG A 561 5.94 24.44 29.67
C ARG A 561 5.18 25.37 28.71
N ARG A 562 5.87 25.91 27.70
CA ARG A 562 5.26 26.83 26.74
C ARG A 562 4.16 26.18 25.90
N VAL A 563 4.37 24.96 25.40
CA VAL A 563 3.35 24.20 24.66
C VAL A 563 2.14 23.91 25.55
N GLN A 564 2.35 23.58 26.82
CA GLN A 564 1.26 23.37 27.78
C GLN A 564 0.47 24.67 28.04
N GLU A 565 1.15 25.81 28.21
CA GLU A 565 0.51 27.13 28.35
C GLU A 565 -0.34 27.48 27.12
N ILE A 566 0.18 27.25 25.90
CA ILE A 566 -0.56 27.47 24.65
C ILE A 566 -1.80 26.57 24.63
N ARG A 567 -1.63 25.27 24.93
CA ARG A 567 -2.75 24.32 24.96
C ARG A 567 -3.85 24.78 25.92
N GLU A 568 -3.51 25.19 27.13
CA GLU A 568 -4.48 25.66 28.13
C GLU A 568 -5.16 26.96 27.71
N THR A 569 -4.39 27.89 27.14
CA THR A 569 -4.87 29.20 26.64
C THR A 569 -5.91 29.02 25.54
N PHE A 570 -5.67 28.12 24.58
CA PHE A 570 -6.54 27.93 23.43
C PHE A 570 -7.64 26.88 23.64
N ARG A 571 -7.54 26.00 24.64
CA ARG A 571 -8.55 24.95 24.90
C ARG A 571 -9.97 25.51 24.97
N LYS A 572 -10.18 26.59 25.73
CA LYS A 572 -11.52 27.21 25.85
C LYS A 572 -11.94 27.89 24.54
N LYS A 573 -11.02 28.55 23.84
CA LYS A 573 -11.31 29.21 22.57
C LYS A 573 -11.72 28.20 21.50
N PHE A 574 -10.99 27.10 21.37
CA PHE A 574 -11.27 26.02 20.41
C PHE A 574 -12.59 25.30 20.69
N LEU A 575 -12.97 25.12 21.96
CA LEU A 575 -14.30 24.61 22.32
C LEU A 575 -15.45 25.53 21.83
N VAL A 576 -15.25 26.85 21.83
CA VAL A 576 -16.27 27.81 21.35
C VAL A 576 -16.44 27.75 19.83
N ILE A 577 -15.37 27.46 19.09
CA ILE A 577 -15.38 27.40 17.63
C ILE A 577 -15.41 25.96 17.07
N ASP A 578 -15.76 24.98 17.91
CA ASP A 578 -15.91 23.56 17.53
C ASP A 578 -14.65 22.94 16.89
N ILE A 579 -13.48 23.22 17.48
CA ILE A 579 -12.20 22.62 17.08
C ILE A 579 -11.76 21.59 18.11
N ASP A 580 -11.63 20.34 17.68
CA ASP A 580 -10.95 19.29 18.41
C ASP A 580 -9.43 19.40 18.19
N ALA A 581 -8.74 19.89 19.22
CA ALA A 581 -7.30 20.16 19.17
C ALA A 581 -6.52 19.28 20.15
N ASP A 582 -5.55 18.52 19.62
CA ASP A 582 -4.57 17.78 20.38
C ASP A 582 -3.15 18.33 20.18
N ILE A 583 -2.73 19.20 21.09
CA ILE A 583 -1.42 19.85 21.08
C ILE A 583 -0.54 19.21 22.15
N ARG A 584 0.62 18.65 21.75
CA ARG A 584 1.55 17.96 22.66
C ARG A 584 3.01 18.11 22.22
N THR A 585 3.91 17.78 23.13
CA THR A 585 5.31 17.49 22.79
C THR A 585 5.54 15.98 22.78
N TYR A 586 6.57 15.53 22.06
CA TYR A 586 7.01 14.14 22.11
C TYR A 586 8.53 14.03 22.13
N ALA A 587 9.03 13.08 22.92
CA ALA A 587 10.42 12.65 22.90
C ALA A 587 10.57 11.44 21.98
N MET A 588 11.59 11.47 21.13
CA MET A 588 12.11 10.25 20.48
C MET A 588 12.94 9.42 21.45
#